data_AF-A0A7M3Y4B0-F1
#
_entry.id   AF-A0A7M3Y4B0-F1
#
_cell.length_a   1.000
_cell.length_b   1.000
_cell.length_c   1.000
_cell.angle_alpha   90.00
_cell.angle_beta   90.00
_cell.angle_gamma   90.00
#
_symmetry.space_group_name_H-M   'P 1'
#
loop_
_entity.id
_entity.type
_entity.pdbx_description
1 polymer ?
#
loop_
_entity_poly.entity_id
_entity_poly.type
_entity_poly.pdbx_seq_one_letter_code
_entity_poly.pdbx_strand_id
1 'polypeptide(L)'
;RTRRRLRAARGEGGAVDVAARFEAKRRRSFEYVQSPNAGLIELDERPPLPLDVDAVDVTLTVAALLEARPVDLMQTMRKTVVDGSNTSGFQRTTLVAQDGTLHTPEGPVGVDVVCLEEDSARKLATVETESGERVLYNLDRLGLPLIEIA
;
A
#
# COMPACT_ATOMS: atom_id res chain seq x y z
N ARG A 1 17.45 12.79 3.03
CA ARG A 1 16.21 12.66 3.81
C ARG A 1 15.24 13.73 3.33
N THR A 2 13.97 13.39 3.18
CA THR A 2 12.94 14.30 2.63
C THR A 2 11.80 14.43 3.65
N ARG A 3 11.29 15.65 3.86
CA ARG A 3 10.20 15.89 4.82
C ARG A 3 8.90 16.21 4.09
N ARG A 4 7.81 15.57 4.49
CA ARG A 4 6.48 15.78 3.92
C ARG A 4 5.41 15.87 5.01
N ARG A 5 4.24 16.37 4.62
CA ARG A 5 2.99 16.34 5.38
C ARG A 5 1.89 15.90 4.44
N LEU A 6 1.20 14.82 4.78
CA LEU A 6 0.02 14.40 4.05
C LEU A 6 -1.16 15.30 4.40
N ARG A 7 -2.01 15.56 3.41
CA ARG A 7 -3.25 16.33 3.57
C ARG A 7 -4.42 15.46 3.16
N ALA A 8 -5.46 15.46 3.98
CA ALA A 8 -6.69 14.75 3.64
C ALA A 8 -7.34 15.38 2.41
N ALA A 9 -7.65 14.55 1.41
CA ALA A 9 -8.41 14.95 0.24
C ALA A 9 -9.91 15.04 0.57
N ARG A 10 -10.63 15.87 -0.19
CA ARG A 10 -12.10 15.94 -0.14
C ARG A 10 -12.66 14.99 -1.19
N GLY A 11 -13.69 14.21 -0.82
CA GLY A 11 -14.46 13.43 -1.79
C GLY A 11 -15.31 14.34 -2.68
N GLU A 12 -16.03 13.74 -3.63
CA GLU A 12 -16.84 14.45 -4.63
C GLU A 12 -17.85 15.43 -4.00
N GLY A 13 -18.46 15.05 -2.87
CA GLY A 13 -19.38 15.91 -2.11
C GLY A 13 -18.70 16.97 -1.23
N GLY A 14 -17.39 17.18 -1.36
CA GLY A 14 -16.61 18.14 -0.55
C GLY A 14 -16.34 17.69 0.90
N ALA A 15 -16.88 16.54 1.31
CA ALA A 15 -16.68 15.93 2.62
C ALA A 15 -15.28 15.30 2.72
N VAL A 16 -14.68 15.40 3.90
CA VAL A 16 -13.38 14.78 4.21
C VAL A 16 -13.64 13.50 4.98
N ASP A 17 -12.94 12.43 4.59
CA ASP A 17 -12.97 11.16 5.31
C ASP A 17 -12.69 11.35 6.82
N VAL A 18 -13.42 10.62 7.65
CA VAL A 18 -13.38 10.79 9.12
C VAL A 18 -12.01 10.40 9.68
N ALA A 19 -11.41 9.32 9.17
CA ALA A 19 -10.09 8.85 9.60
C ALA A 19 -8.99 9.79 9.12
N ALA A 20 -9.05 10.22 7.86
CA ALA A 20 -8.12 11.20 7.30
C ALA A 20 -8.17 12.54 8.07
N ARG A 21 -9.37 12.98 8.47
CA ARG A 21 -9.55 14.17 9.30
C ARG A 21 -8.98 13.99 10.70
N PHE A 22 -9.11 12.79 11.29
CA PHE A 22 -8.56 12.50 12.61
C PHE A 22 -7.03 12.50 12.60
N GLU A 23 -6.38 11.86 11.62
CA GLU A 23 -4.92 11.91 11.49
C GLU A 23 -4.41 13.33 11.19
N ALA A 24 -5.12 14.12 10.37
CA ALA A 24 -4.77 15.51 10.13
C ALA A 24 -4.74 16.37 11.43
N LYS A 25 -5.59 16.06 12.42
CA LYS A 25 -5.59 16.75 13.72
C LYS A 25 -4.34 16.46 14.54
N ARG A 26 -3.67 15.32 14.35
CA ARG A 26 -2.43 14.94 15.05
C ARG A 26 -1.21 15.75 14.60
N ARG A 27 -1.33 16.57 13.54
CA ARG A 27 -0.28 17.46 13.02
C ARG A 27 1.06 16.74 12.77
N ARG A 28 1.01 15.46 12.38
CA ARG A 28 2.18 14.65 12.12
C ARG A 28 2.98 15.20 10.94
N SER A 29 4.30 15.14 11.07
CA SER A 29 5.23 15.33 9.96
C SER A 29 5.98 14.03 9.69
N PHE A 30 6.22 13.74 8.42
CA PHE A 30 6.86 12.52 7.98
C PHE A 30 8.25 12.84 7.44
N GLU A 31 9.27 12.14 7.92
CA GLU A 31 10.64 12.25 7.42
C GLU A 31 11.05 10.91 6.81
N TYR A 32 11.30 10.93 5.50
CA TYR A 32 11.66 9.77 4.72
C TYR A 32 13.16 9.70 4.51
N VAL A 33 13.74 8.56 4.90
CA VAL A 33 15.12 8.20 4.62
C VAL A 33 15.14 7.44 3.31
N GLN A 34 15.76 8.02 2.30
CA GLN A 34 15.99 7.37 1.02
C GLN A 34 17.13 6.36 1.18
N SER A 35 16.82 5.09 1.05
CA SER A 35 17.78 3.99 0.96
C SER A 35 18.37 3.90 -0.45
N PRO A 36 19.49 3.18 -0.66
CA PRO A 36 20.10 3.02 -1.99
C PRO A 36 19.17 2.39 -3.04
N ASN A 37 18.17 1.60 -2.62
CA ASN A 37 17.19 0.97 -3.49
C ASN A 37 15.92 1.81 -3.72
N ALA A 38 15.83 3.03 -3.17
CA ALA A 38 14.69 3.92 -3.34
C ALA A 38 15.00 5.04 -4.34
N GLY A 39 14.12 5.21 -5.34
CA GLY A 39 14.24 6.21 -6.38
C GLY A 39 13.22 7.34 -6.29
N LEU A 40 12.98 8.01 -7.42
CA LEU A 40 12.00 9.09 -7.52
C LEU A 40 10.55 8.61 -7.36
N ILE A 41 10.26 7.32 -7.62
CA ILE A 41 8.91 6.76 -7.49
C ILE A 41 8.56 6.60 -6.01
N GLU A 42 9.45 6.01 -5.21
CA GLU A 42 9.26 5.85 -3.77
C GLU A 42 9.23 7.20 -3.06
N LEU A 43 9.92 8.21 -3.60
CA LEU A 43 9.85 9.58 -3.10
C LEU A 43 8.60 10.35 -3.52
N ASP A 44 7.76 9.78 -4.41
CA ASP A 44 6.61 10.47 -5.00
C ASP A 44 7.02 11.76 -5.75
N GLU A 45 8.05 11.62 -6.59
CA GLU A 45 8.61 12.66 -7.48
C GLU A 45 8.63 12.21 -8.96
N ARG A 46 8.13 11.00 -9.25
CA ARG A 46 7.96 10.46 -10.60
C ARG A 46 6.73 9.55 -10.66
N PRO A 47 5.98 9.51 -11.77
CA PRO A 47 4.92 8.53 -11.97
C PRO A 47 5.44 7.08 -11.83
N PRO A 48 4.62 6.16 -11.28
CA PRO A 48 4.98 4.75 -11.23
C PRO A 48 5.11 4.16 -12.64
N LEU A 49 5.89 3.09 -12.75
CA LEU A 49 5.97 2.27 -13.95
C LEU A 49 4.75 1.32 -14.04
N PRO A 50 4.55 0.64 -15.18
CA PRO A 50 3.59 -0.46 -15.27
C PRO A 50 3.84 -1.55 -14.20
N LEU A 51 2.84 -2.40 -13.98
CA LEU A 51 2.96 -3.55 -13.08
C LEU A 51 4.17 -4.40 -13.45
N ASP A 52 4.89 -4.85 -12.43
CA ASP A 52 5.99 -5.78 -12.58
C ASP A 52 5.45 -7.13 -13.06
N VAL A 53 5.91 -7.57 -14.24
CA VAL A 53 5.46 -8.80 -14.89
C VAL A 53 5.82 -10.04 -14.07
N ASP A 54 6.95 -10.03 -13.36
CA ASP A 54 7.38 -11.17 -12.54
C ASP A 54 6.50 -11.27 -11.29
N ALA A 55 6.14 -10.12 -10.69
CA ALA A 55 5.21 -10.09 -9.57
C ALA A 55 3.81 -10.57 -9.97
N VAL A 56 3.33 -10.18 -11.15
CA VAL A 56 2.05 -10.65 -11.69
C VAL A 56 2.09 -12.17 -11.93
N ASP A 57 3.15 -12.70 -12.54
CA ASP A 57 3.29 -14.13 -12.84
C ASP A 57 3.32 -14.98 -11.56
N VAL A 58 4.07 -14.53 -10.55
CA VAL A 58 4.08 -15.17 -9.22
C VAL A 58 2.70 -15.11 -8.57
N THR A 59 2.01 -13.98 -8.66
CA THR A 59 0.66 -13.84 -8.08
C THR A 59 -0.37 -14.74 -8.77
N LEU A 60 -0.32 -14.86 -10.10
CA LEU A 60 -1.17 -15.78 -10.86
C LEU A 60 -0.85 -17.24 -10.54
N THR A 61 0.43 -17.57 -10.33
CA THR A 61 0.85 -18.90 -9.87
C THR A 61 0.24 -19.21 -8.51
N VAL A 62 0.31 -18.27 -7.56
CA VAL A 62 -0.33 -18.42 -6.24
C VAL A 62 -1.85 -18.56 -6.37
N ALA A 63 -2.49 -17.76 -7.22
CA ALA A 63 -3.93 -17.86 -7.48
C ALA A 63 -4.32 -19.24 -8.02
N ALA A 64 -3.53 -19.81 -8.95
CA ALA A 64 -3.76 -21.15 -9.48
C ALA A 64 -3.62 -22.25 -8.41
N LEU A 65 -2.65 -22.12 -7.49
CA LEU A 65 -2.49 -23.04 -6.35
C LEU A 65 -3.66 -22.97 -5.36
N LEU A 66 -4.35 -21.83 -5.30
CA LEU A 66 -5.55 -21.62 -4.48
C LEU A 66 -6.84 -21.91 -5.25
N GLU A 67 -6.76 -22.46 -6.47
CA GLU A 67 -7.91 -22.70 -7.35
C GLU A 67 -8.77 -21.44 -7.60
N ALA A 68 -8.17 -20.26 -7.46
CA ALA A 68 -8.83 -18.98 -7.66
C ALA A 68 -8.94 -18.64 -9.15
N ARG A 69 -9.98 -17.87 -9.50
CA ARG A 69 -10.29 -17.42 -10.86
C ARG A 69 -9.65 -16.07 -11.14
N PRO A 70 -8.68 -15.98 -12.07
CA PRO A 70 -8.08 -14.71 -12.45
C PRO A 70 -9.12 -13.76 -13.06
N VAL A 71 -8.93 -12.45 -12.84
CA VAL A 71 -9.75 -11.41 -13.48
C VAL A 71 -9.34 -11.21 -14.94
N ASP A 72 -10.29 -10.84 -15.79
CA ASP A 72 -10.03 -10.58 -17.22
C ASP A 72 -9.13 -9.35 -17.45
N LEU A 73 -9.24 -8.35 -16.56
CA LEU A 73 -8.49 -7.11 -16.64
C LEU A 73 -8.02 -6.67 -15.24
N MET A 74 -6.71 -6.50 -15.10
CA MET A 74 -6.10 -5.95 -13.90
C MET A 74 -6.13 -4.41 -13.95
N GLN A 75 -6.73 -3.80 -12.93
CA GLN A 75 -6.75 -2.35 -12.77
C GLN A 75 -6.17 -1.96 -11.40
N THR A 76 -5.09 -1.18 -11.41
CA THR A 76 -4.48 -0.70 -10.18
C THR A 76 -5.32 0.42 -9.57
N MET A 77 -5.67 0.23 -8.31
CA MET A 77 -6.45 1.13 -7.47
C MET A 77 -5.56 1.84 -6.45
N ARG A 78 -6.09 2.90 -5.83
CA ARG A 78 -5.41 3.69 -4.79
C ARG A 78 -6.18 3.60 -3.48
N LYS A 79 -5.74 2.71 -2.59
CA LYS A 79 -6.28 2.58 -1.23
C LYS A 79 -5.70 3.71 -0.38
N THR A 80 -6.52 4.60 0.14
CA THR A 80 -6.05 5.79 0.87
C THR A 80 -5.35 5.38 2.17
N VAL A 81 -4.12 5.89 2.39
CA VAL A 81 -3.28 5.60 3.56
C VAL A 81 -2.72 6.91 4.11
N VAL A 82 -3.16 7.30 5.31
CA VAL A 82 -2.89 8.63 5.89
C VAL A 82 -1.89 8.62 7.04
N ASP A 83 -1.34 7.46 7.39
CA ASP A 83 -0.40 7.31 8.51
C ASP A 83 1.05 7.70 8.14
N GLY A 84 1.30 8.00 6.86
CA GLY A 84 2.61 8.38 6.33
C GLY A 84 3.48 7.21 5.89
N SER A 85 3.00 5.97 5.98
CA SER A 85 3.76 4.79 5.58
C SER A 85 3.91 4.65 4.05
N ASN A 86 3.02 5.27 3.27
CA ASN A 86 3.14 5.48 1.82
C ASN A 86 3.36 6.97 1.53
N THR A 87 4.42 7.31 0.80
CA THR A 87 4.83 8.70 0.50
C THR A 87 3.81 9.47 -0.33
N SER A 88 3.05 8.77 -1.16
CA SER A 88 1.96 9.28 -2.00
C SER A 88 0.62 9.47 -1.25
N GLY A 89 0.51 8.98 -0.01
CA GLY A 89 -0.73 8.99 0.77
C GLY A 89 -1.78 7.95 0.33
N PHE A 90 -1.36 6.98 -0.49
CA PHE A 90 -2.16 5.81 -0.85
C PHE A 90 -1.25 4.62 -1.13
N GLN A 91 -1.81 3.42 -0.96
CA GLN A 91 -1.23 2.16 -1.38
C GLN A 91 -1.82 1.76 -2.73
N ARG A 92 -0.95 1.42 -3.68
CA ARG A 92 -1.32 0.80 -4.96
C ARG A 92 -1.69 -0.67 -4.72
N THR A 93 -2.90 -1.04 -5.11
CA THR A 93 -3.45 -2.39 -4.98
C THR A 93 -4.16 -2.79 -6.25
N THR A 94 -4.03 -4.05 -6.67
CA THR A 94 -4.64 -4.58 -7.89
C THR A 94 -5.27 -5.93 -7.57
N LEU A 95 -6.57 -6.08 -7.83
CA LEU A 95 -7.23 -7.37 -7.76
C LEU A 95 -6.71 -8.28 -8.89
N VAL A 96 -6.28 -9.49 -8.54
CA VAL A 96 -5.69 -10.45 -9.49
C VAL A 96 -6.60 -11.65 -9.70
N ALA A 97 -7.17 -12.21 -8.64
CA ALA A 97 -8.07 -13.36 -8.71
C ALA A 97 -9.12 -13.35 -7.58
N GLN A 98 -10.18 -14.13 -7.75
CA GLN A 98 -11.28 -14.28 -6.78
C GLN A 98 -11.77 -15.73 -6.73
N ASP A 99 -12.67 -16.05 -5.80
CA ASP A 99 -13.36 -17.34 -5.71
C ASP A 99 -12.42 -18.55 -5.63
N GLY A 100 -11.36 -18.45 -4.82
CA GLY A 100 -10.44 -19.55 -4.53
C GLY A 100 -10.94 -20.48 -3.43
N THR A 101 -10.27 -21.62 -3.27
CA THR A 101 -10.54 -22.59 -2.20
C THR A 101 -9.24 -23.24 -1.75
N LEU A 102 -9.04 -23.29 -0.43
CA LEU A 102 -7.95 -24.00 0.22
C LEU A 102 -8.48 -25.26 0.90
N HIS A 103 -7.97 -26.42 0.51
CA HIS A 103 -8.38 -27.69 1.11
C HIS A 103 -7.62 -27.98 2.41
N THR A 104 -8.34 -28.13 3.52
CA THR A 104 -7.78 -28.60 4.81
C THR A 104 -8.44 -29.92 5.25
N PRO A 105 -7.83 -30.67 6.18
CA PRO A 105 -8.44 -31.88 6.75
C PRO A 105 -9.81 -31.65 7.39
N GLU A 106 -10.07 -30.45 7.91
CA GLU A 106 -11.32 -30.04 8.54
C GLU A 106 -12.39 -29.60 7.53
N GLY A 107 -12.01 -29.33 6.28
CA GLY A 107 -12.90 -28.93 5.20
C GLY A 107 -12.28 -27.90 4.24
N PRO A 108 -12.99 -27.54 3.16
CA PRO A 108 -12.58 -26.44 2.29
C PRO A 108 -12.76 -25.08 2.99
N VAL A 109 -11.76 -24.21 2.88
CA VAL A 109 -11.79 -22.81 3.31
C VAL A 109 -11.80 -21.92 2.06
N GLY A 110 -12.80 -21.04 1.95
CA GLY A 110 -12.88 -20.11 0.82
C GLY A 110 -11.79 -19.04 0.86
N VAL A 111 -11.35 -18.63 -0.32
CA VAL A 111 -10.50 -17.44 -0.54
C VAL A 111 -11.30 -16.49 -1.40
N ASP A 112 -11.72 -15.37 -0.85
CA ASP A 112 -12.59 -14.40 -1.54
C ASP A 112 -11.80 -13.64 -2.60
N VAL A 113 -10.59 -13.18 -2.25
CA VAL A 113 -9.76 -12.35 -3.13
C VAL A 113 -8.27 -12.62 -3.00
N VAL A 114 -7.56 -12.48 -4.12
CA VAL A 114 -6.11 -12.42 -4.21
C VAL A 114 -5.71 -11.09 -4.85
N CYS A 115 -4.98 -10.26 -4.13
CA CYS A 115 -4.55 -8.94 -4.58
C CYS A 115 -3.01 -8.85 -4.66
N LEU A 116 -2.52 -8.09 -5.64
CA LEU A 116 -1.12 -7.67 -5.74
C LEU A 116 -1.02 -6.21 -5.31
N GLU A 117 -0.29 -5.96 -4.24
CA GLU A 117 -0.12 -4.65 -3.61
C GLU A 117 1.35 -4.27 -3.45
N GLU A 118 1.60 -3.02 -3.08
CA GLU A 118 2.91 -2.59 -2.58
C GLU A 118 3.00 -2.67 -1.06
N ASP A 119 4.14 -3.11 -0.52
CA ASP A 119 4.43 -2.98 0.91
C ASP A 119 4.74 -1.51 1.28
N SER A 120 4.53 -1.19 2.54
CA SER A 120 4.68 0.11 3.17
C SER A 120 6.13 0.39 3.62
N ALA A 121 6.49 1.67 3.72
CA ALA A 121 7.79 2.08 4.25
C ALA A 121 8.01 1.58 5.68
N ARG A 122 9.25 1.23 6.03
CA ARG A 122 9.56 0.72 7.38
C ARG A 122 9.62 1.88 8.38
N LYS A 123 8.77 1.85 9.40
CA LYS A 123 8.84 2.82 10.51
C LYS A 123 10.11 2.62 11.32
N LEU A 124 10.89 3.69 11.50
CA LEU A 124 12.12 3.68 12.30
C LEU A 124 11.89 4.23 13.71
N ALA A 125 11.19 5.35 13.81
CA ALA A 125 10.95 6.03 15.08
C ALA A 125 9.76 6.98 15.00
N THR A 126 9.19 7.30 16.15
CA THR A 126 8.34 8.47 16.36
C THR A 126 9.04 9.37 17.38
N VAL A 127 9.17 10.65 17.06
CA VAL A 127 9.83 11.66 17.88
C VAL A 127 8.85 12.79 18.15
N GLU A 128 8.70 13.18 19.41
CA GLU A 128 7.93 14.37 19.78
C GLU A 128 8.68 15.65 19.40
N THR A 129 7.96 16.64 18.90
CA THR A 129 8.51 17.95 18.54
C THR A 129 7.58 19.06 19.05
N GLU A 130 8.11 20.27 19.20
CA GLU A 130 7.31 21.47 19.54
C GLU A 130 6.11 21.68 18.59
N SER A 131 6.21 21.17 17.37
CA SER A 131 5.20 21.30 16.31
C SER A 131 4.24 20.10 16.17
N GLY A 132 4.33 19.10 17.06
CA GLY A 132 3.60 17.83 16.99
C GLY A 132 4.51 16.62 16.86
N GLU A 133 3.98 15.48 16.43
CA GLU A 133 4.76 14.26 16.23
C GLU A 133 5.52 14.26 14.89
N ARG A 134 6.74 13.72 14.89
CA ARG A 134 7.50 13.42 13.68
C ARG A 134 7.74 11.93 13.58
N VAL A 135 7.31 11.32 12.49
CA VAL A 135 7.52 9.89 12.23
C VAL A 135 8.60 9.73 11.17
N LEU A 136 9.60 8.91 11.46
CA LEU A 136 10.71 8.60 10.58
C LEU A 136 10.44 7.26 9.90
N TYR A 137 10.55 7.24 8.57
CA TYR A 137 10.36 6.06 7.74
C TYR A 137 11.61 5.81 6.89
N ASN A 138 11.99 4.55 6.72
CA ASN A 138 12.95 4.09 5.72
C ASN A 138 12.20 3.62 4.47
N LEU A 139 12.64 4.06 3.30
CA LEU A 139 12.02 3.70 2.02
C LEU A 139 12.51 2.37 1.46
N ASP A 140 13.37 1.64 2.18
CA ASP A 140 13.95 0.36 1.75
C ASP A 140 12.91 -0.72 1.41
N ARG A 141 11.73 -0.64 2.00
CA ARG A 141 10.64 -1.60 1.83
C ARG A 141 9.48 -1.08 0.97
N LEU A 142 9.37 0.23 0.79
CA LEU A 142 8.24 0.82 0.06
C LEU A 142 8.29 0.38 -1.40
N GLY A 143 7.18 -0.16 -1.91
CA GLY A 143 7.09 -0.59 -3.31
C GLY A 143 7.44 -2.06 -3.56
N LEU A 144 7.89 -2.81 -2.55
CA LEU A 144 8.09 -4.25 -2.71
C LEU A 144 6.75 -4.95 -2.99
N PRO A 145 6.69 -5.89 -3.96
CA PRO A 145 5.48 -6.65 -4.23
C PRO A 145 5.00 -7.43 -3.01
N LEU A 146 3.71 -7.33 -2.72
CA LEU A 146 3.03 -8.04 -1.63
C LEU A 146 1.78 -8.71 -2.19
N ILE A 147 1.60 -9.99 -1.87
CA ILE A 147 0.38 -10.74 -2.21
C ILE A 147 -0.52 -10.75 -0.97
N GLU A 148 -1.71 -10.19 -1.09
CA GLU A 148 -2.78 -10.30 -0.08
C GLU A 148 -3.71 -11.44 -0.50
N ILE A 149 -4.00 -12.35 0.45
CA ILE A 149 -4.96 -13.44 0.30
C ILE A 149 -5.97 -13.26 1.43
N ALA A 150 -7.25 -13.07 1.08
CA ALA A 150 -8.33 -12.85 2.03
C ALA A 150 -9.53 -13.74 1.71
#